data_AF-A0A383VA70-F1
#
_entry.id   AF-A0A383VA70-F1
#
_cell.length_a   1.000
_cell.length_b   1.000
_cell.length_c   1.000
_cell.angle_alpha   90.00
_cell.angle_beta   90.00
_cell.angle_gamma   90.00
#
_symmetry.space_group_name_H-M   'P 1'
#
loop_
_entity.id
_entity.type
_entity.pdbx_description
1 polymer ?
#
loop_
_entity_poly.entity_id
_entity_poly.type
_entity_poly.pdbx_seq_one_letter_code
_entity_poly.pdbx_strand_id
1 'polypeptide(L)'
;MRGSSSSSRCFAAAALPPKPARPDLEATPSITYPASSSSNTALLPAFGGSPVNVTYVEQAVPKLDKQTIQRVKAAAIAALPADLQASIKSIKTVGPSGFQHPSCMVSPAELAVMKDRLNNGQQPQTMAKDALLTGKYYAFDAKIAAPKSFKGWVLPYDTPATGYAGPYPIEKVCIGYGGSTSLTSFPPVGAAANLPKEAGSSYQHLAFVELDSTMAIKQATAFHATGDSRHAVNAFAIIKAWAATNKSWDLIGQNGPLEAAWGIAAMAKALELLRGRQQFETVRGQFLAWNSSVMLRQMDHYMNDTLDKVAKGQGLNLFGNWHSSIVDAYMSLAILGDDRARYDKAVDLFHRTVKDYVWKWGRDPAFSKGRRPGEITETLRDMYHSQFGIGGLLNVAEMAWQQDDDLYCSNQFALVTAMELHARFVRSALLKDPSLLPPEYAMLDFKQPPFNAAPSSTWAFDIKGQVWRCTKDGTSSVLNDPRKFLRDIGFLPAAWEVGYNHFAGRLGLAMPETAAVLQAYWPEWQEFHWGLGSLTHGDTAGLLWHAGVNSALQPPAS
;
A
#
# COMPACT_ATOMS: atom_id res chain seq x y z
N MET A 1 -7.31 -16.67 25.25
CA MET A 1 -7.29 -17.82 24.32
C MET A 1 -8.68 -18.00 23.73
N ARG A 2 -8.88 -17.70 22.45
CA ARG A 2 -9.92 -18.28 21.59
C ARG A 2 -9.25 -18.46 20.23
N GLY A 3 -8.77 -19.68 19.99
CA GLY A 3 -8.27 -20.07 18.69
C GLY A 3 -9.43 -20.17 17.71
N SER A 4 -9.40 -19.39 16.64
CA SER A 4 -10.16 -19.71 15.45
C SER A 4 -9.42 -20.85 14.73
N SER A 5 -9.83 -22.08 14.99
CA SER A 5 -9.46 -23.22 14.17
C SER A 5 -10.12 -23.04 12.79
N SER A 6 -9.39 -22.45 11.84
CA SER A 6 -9.75 -22.56 10.43
C SER A 6 -9.43 -23.99 9.99
N SER A 7 -10.47 -24.82 9.87
CA SER A 7 -10.37 -26.08 9.16
C SER A 7 -10.07 -25.75 7.70
N SER A 8 -8.82 -25.92 7.30
CA SER A 8 -8.37 -25.89 5.91
C SER A 8 -8.98 -27.07 5.18
N ARG A 9 -10.19 -26.91 4.64
CA ARG A 9 -10.63 -27.70 3.50
C ARG A 9 -9.88 -27.14 2.30
N CYS A 10 -8.90 -27.90 1.81
CA CYS A 10 -8.30 -27.67 0.51
C CYS A 10 -9.43 -27.63 -0.53
N PHE A 11 -9.77 -26.44 -1.02
CA PHE A 11 -10.33 -26.35 -2.34
C PHE A 11 -9.21 -26.81 -3.28
N ALA A 12 -9.45 -27.90 -4.01
CA ALA A 12 -8.67 -28.20 -5.20
C ALA A 12 -8.93 -27.04 -6.18
N ALA A 13 -8.14 -25.98 -6.06
CA ALA A 13 -8.07 -24.97 -7.09
C ALA A 13 -7.66 -25.71 -8.36
N ALA A 14 -8.49 -25.66 -9.40
CA ALA A 14 -8.07 -26.05 -10.73
C ALA A 14 -6.71 -25.41 -10.99
N ALA A 15 -5.72 -26.20 -11.41
CA ALA A 15 -4.36 -25.73 -11.61
C ALA A 15 -4.42 -24.49 -12.52
N LEU A 16 -4.16 -23.31 -11.92
CA LEU A 16 -4.06 -22.08 -12.69
C LEU A 16 -2.97 -22.30 -13.74
N PRO A 17 -3.18 -21.85 -15.00
CA PRO A 17 -2.16 -22.03 -16.03
C PRO A 17 -0.82 -21.43 -15.58
N PRO A 18 0.33 -22.00 -16.00
CA PRO A 18 1.62 -21.46 -15.63
C PRO A 18 1.70 -19.98 -16.04
N LYS A 19 1.87 -19.12 -15.03
CA LYS A 19 1.99 -17.68 -15.22
C LYS A 19 3.30 -17.38 -15.95
N PRO A 20 3.30 -16.62 -17.07
CA PRO A 20 4.53 -16.27 -17.74
C PRO A 20 5.41 -15.43 -16.81
N ALA A 21 6.73 -15.63 -16.92
CA ALA A 21 7.71 -14.78 -16.26
C ALA A 21 7.47 -13.33 -16.70
N ARG A 22 7.58 -12.38 -15.77
CA ARG A 22 7.54 -10.98 -16.17
C ARG A 22 8.85 -10.64 -16.87
N PRO A 23 8.80 -10.05 -18.08
CA PRO A 23 9.99 -9.50 -18.72
C PRO A 23 10.65 -8.44 -17.83
N ASP A 24 11.98 -8.38 -17.85
CA ASP A 24 12.77 -7.23 -17.39
C ASP A 24 12.82 -6.94 -15.87
N LEU A 25 12.28 -7.82 -15.01
CA LEU A 25 12.44 -7.67 -13.55
C LEU A 25 13.86 -7.99 -13.03
N GLU A 26 14.65 -8.77 -13.77
CA GLU A 26 15.93 -9.30 -13.27
C GLU A 26 17.11 -8.33 -13.41
N ALA A 27 16.99 -7.27 -14.22
CA ALA A 27 18.06 -6.30 -14.43
C ALA A 27 17.68 -4.94 -13.83
N THR A 28 18.34 -4.55 -12.74
CA THR A 28 18.30 -3.15 -12.29
C THR A 28 18.91 -2.26 -13.39
N PRO A 29 18.18 -1.24 -13.89
CA PRO A 29 18.74 -0.34 -14.88
C PRO A 29 19.99 0.35 -14.35
N SER A 30 21.08 0.34 -15.14
CA SER A 30 22.26 1.15 -14.82
C SER A 30 21.98 2.60 -15.19
N ILE A 31 21.85 3.46 -14.18
CA ILE A 31 21.62 4.89 -14.36
C ILE A 31 22.85 5.64 -13.87
N THR A 32 23.49 6.40 -14.77
CA THR A 32 24.63 7.24 -14.42
C THR A 32 24.16 8.66 -14.19
N TYR A 33 24.31 9.14 -12.96
CA TYR A 33 24.06 10.54 -12.62
C TYR A 33 25.35 11.39 -12.77
N PRO A 34 25.22 12.68 -13.13
CA PRO A 34 26.37 13.56 -13.24
C PRO A 34 27.03 13.79 -11.87
N ALA A 35 28.35 13.70 -11.85
CA ALA A 35 29.18 13.82 -10.65
C ALA A 35 29.09 15.18 -9.94
N SER A 36 28.59 16.23 -10.61
CA SER A 36 28.44 17.59 -10.07
C SER A 36 27.18 17.81 -9.25
N SER A 37 26.29 16.82 -9.12
CA SER A 37 25.09 16.94 -8.29
C SER A 37 25.40 16.69 -6.82
N SER A 38 24.88 17.53 -5.91
CA SER A 38 24.87 17.19 -4.49
C SER A 38 24.10 15.89 -4.30
N SER A 39 24.75 14.85 -3.77
CA SER A 39 24.13 13.54 -3.60
C SER A 39 23.55 13.37 -2.19
N ASN A 40 22.32 12.87 -2.13
CA ASN A 40 21.83 12.13 -0.97
C ASN A 40 22.42 10.70 -0.99
N THR A 41 22.22 9.96 0.09
CA THR A 41 22.62 8.54 0.17
C THR A 41 21.41 7.69 0.55
N ALA A 42 21.15 6.64 -0.23
CA ALA A 42 20.24 5.57 0.13
C ALA A 42 21.03 4.43 0.78
N LEU A 43 20.49 3.85 1.85
CA LEU A 43 21.09 2.72 2.55
C LEU A 43 20.34 1.45 2.18
N LEU A 44 20.96 0.52 1.44
CA LEU A 44 20.30 -0.70 0.98
C LEU A 44 20.82 -1.93 1.75
N PRO A 45 19.95 -2.84 2.19
CA PRO A 45 20.40 -4.08 2.81
C PRO A 45 20.89 -5.03 1.71
N ALA A 46 22.08 -5.59 1.90
CA ALA A 46 22.64 -6.63 1.05
C ALA A 46 22.76 -7.94 1.85
N PHE A 47 22.20 -9.02 1.29
CA PHE A 47 22.12 -10.33 1.93
C PHE A 47 23.14 -11.27 1.29
N GLY A 48 24.12 -11.76 2.07
CA GLY A 48 25.17 -12.65 1.54
C GLY A 48 25.83 -13.51 2.61
N GLY A 49 26.55 -14.55 2.17
CA GLY A 49 27.24 -15.51 3.03
C GLY A 49 26.38 -16.70 3.49
N SER A 50 27.00 -17.63 4.22
CA SER A 50 26.35 -18.73 4.95
C SER A 50 26.97 -18.83 6.36
N PRO A 51 26.24 -18.51 7.44
CA PRO A 51 24.85 -18.06 7.45
C PRO A 51 24.68 -16.68 6.77
N VAL A 52 23.45 -16.37 6.35
CA VAL A 52 23.13 -15.10 5.66
C VAL A 52 23.38 -13.93 6.60
N ASN A 53 24.33 -13.08 6.26
CA ASN A 53 24.55 -11.81 6.98
C ASN A 53 23.86 -10.67 6.22
N VAL A 54 23.34 -9.70 6.97
CA VAL A 54 22.89 -8.43 6.40
C VAL A 54 24.01 -7.41 6.54
N THR A 55 24.48 -6.93 5.40
CA THR A 55 25.35 -5.76 5.29
C THR A 55 24.56 -4.59 4.71
N TYR A 56 25.12 -3.39 4.76
CA TYR A 56 24.49 -2.21 4.18
C TYR A 56 25.40 -1.58 3.15
N VAL A 57 24.83 -1.35 1.97
CA VAL A 57 25.49 -0.67 0.88
C VAL A 57 24.89 0.71 0.77
N GLU A 58 25.75 1.72 0.87
CA GLU A 58 25.39 3.09 0.55
C GLU A 58 25.43 3.28 -0.96
N GLN A 59 24.32 3.75 -1.52
CA GLN A 59 24.22 4.12 -2.93
C GLN A 59 23.92 5.62 -3.03
N ALA A 60 24.74 6.35 -3.77
CA ALA A 60 24.53 7.76 -4.02
C ALA A 60 23.27 7.96 -4.88
N VAL A 61 22.45 8.94 -4.50
CA VAL A 61 21.23 9.33 -5.21
C VAL A 61 21.29 10.85 -5.42
N PRO A 62 21.01 11.37 -6.62
CA PRO A 62 20.96 12.82 -6.82
C PRO A 62 19.92 13.46 -5.89
N LYS A 63 20.20 14.66 -5.41
CA LYS A 63 19.16 15.48 -4.78
C LYS A 63 18.16 15.94 -5.84
N LEU A 64 16.90 15.56 -5.67
CA LEU A 64 15.82 15.88 -6.62
C LEU A 64 14.91 16.96 -6.03
N ASP A 65 15.29 18.22 -6.23
CA ASP A 65 14.37 19.33 -5.95
C ASP A 65 13.28 19.44 -7.02
N LYS A 66 12.23 20.22 -6.71
CA LYS A 66 11.07 20.41 -7.57
C LYS A 66 11.43 20.82 -8.99
N GLN A 67 12.36 21.77 -9.14
CA GLN A 67 12.78 22.28 -10.45
C GLN A 67 13.52 21.21 -11.26
N THR A 68 14.32 20.40 -10.59
CA THR A 68 15.04 19.29 -11.20
C THR A 68 14.08 18.21 -11.68
N ILE A 69 13.12 17.81 -10.86
CA ILE A 69 12.08 16.84 -11.24
C ILE A 69 11.28 17.35 -12.46
N GLN A 70 10.88 18.63 -12.44
CA GLN A 70 10.17 19.25 -13.55
C GLN A 70 10.96 19.24 -14.85
N ARG A 71 12.25 19.59 -14.82
CA ARG A 71 13.12 19.56 -15.99
C ARG A 71 13.27 18.15 -16.55
N VAL A 72 13.53 17.17 -15.69
CA VAL A 72 13.68 15.76 -16.11
C VAL A 72 12.39 15.24 -16.72
N LYS A 73 11.23 15.41 -16.06
CA LYS A 73 9.94 14.98 -16.60
C LYS A 73 9.60 15.68 -17.92
N ALA A 74 9.83 16.98 -18.02
CA ALA A 74 9.56 17.74 -19.24
C ALA A 74 10.41 17.24 -20.41
N ALA A 75 11.71 17.00 -20.19
CA ALA A 75 12.60 16.47 -21.21
C ALA A 75 12.25 15.02 -21.59
N ALA A 76 11.85 14.18 -20.64
CA ALA A 76 11.36 12.83 -20.93
C ALA A 76 10.09 12.88 -21.81
N ILE A 77 9.11 13.72 -21.45
CA ILE A 77 7.88 13.90 -22.25
C ILE A 77 8.20 14.41 -23.65
N ALA A 78 9.11 15.37 -23.79
CA ALA A 78 9.51 15.92 -25.09
C ALA A 78 10.16 14.87 -26.02
N ALA A 79 10.77 13.83 -25.44
CA ALA A 79 11.37 12.71 -26.17
C ALA A 79 10.35 11.64 -26.61
N LEU A 80 9.10 11.70 -26.13
CA LEU A 80 8.06 10.73 -26.50
C LEU A 80 7.52 10.99 -27.92
N PRO A 81 6.91 9.98 -28.57
CA PRO A 81 6.11 10.15 -29.77
C PRO A 81 5.04 11.26 -29.65
N ALA A 82 4.77 11.97 -30.75
CA ALA A 82 3.92 13.17 -30.74
C ALA A 82 2.45 12.88 -30.33
N ASP A 83 1.94 11.71 -30.67
CA ASP A 83 0.63 11.21 -30.27
C ASP A 83 0.55 10.96 -28.75
N LEU A 84 1.60 10.39 -28.16
CA LEU A 84 1.72 10.25 -26.71
C LEU A 84 1.79 11.63 -26.03
N GLN A 85 2.59 12.56 -26.54
CA GLN A 85 2.64 13.93 -26.02
C GLN A 85 1.26 14.60 -26.05
N ALA A 86 0.52 14.46 -27.15
CA ALA A 86 -0.83 14.97 -27.29
C ALA A 86 -1.80 14.31 -26.31
N SER A 87 -1.70 12.99 -26.11
CA SER A 87 -2.49 12.23 -25.13
C SER A 87 -2.25 12.75 -23.71
N ILE A 88 -0.98 12.91 -23.30
CA ILE A 88 -0.60 13.47 -22.00
C ILE A 88 -1.20 14.86 -21.82
N LYS A 89 -1.05 15.74 -22.81
CA LYS A 89 -1.59 17.10 -22.78
C LYS A 89 -3.11 17.12 -22.67
N SER A 90 -3.82 16.18 -23.31
CA SER A 90 -5.28 16.10 -23.25
C SER A 90 -5.82 15.63 -21.90
N ILE A 91 -5.03 14.84 -21.16
CA ILE A 91 -5.41 14.31 -19.85
C ILE A 91 -5.04 15.32 -18.74
N LYS A 92 -3.90 15.99 -18.88
CA LYS A 92 -3.35 16.89 -17.87
C LYS A 92 -4.25 18.10 -17.67
N THR A 93 -4.64 18.33 -16.42
CA THR A 93 -5.25 19.58 -15.98
C THR A 93 -4.48 20.13 -14.78
N VAL A 94 -4.59 21.44 -14.53
CA VAL A 94 -3.99 22.10 -13.37
C VAL A 94 -5.10 22.79 -12.60
N GLY A 95 -5.25 22.44 -11.33
CA GLY A 95 -6.27 23.00 -10.46
C GLY A 95 -5.89 24.40 -9.96
N PRO A 96 -6.83 25.14 -9.35
CA PRO A 96 -6.63 26.53 -8.92
C PRO A 96 -5.47 26.70 -7.91
N SER A 97 -5.17 25.66 -7.13
CA SER A 97 -4.08 25.65 -6.15
C SER A 97 -2.74 25.15 -6.74
N GLY A 98 -2.67 25.02 -8.07
CA GLY A 98 -1.48 24.58 -8.80
C GLY A 98 -1.23 23.07 -8.78
N PHE A 99 -2.17 22.27 -8.29
CA PHE A 99 -2.07 20.82 -8.34
C PHE A 99 -2.19 20.31 -9.77
N GLN A 100 -1.37 19.32 -10.13
CA GLN A 100 -1.48 18.60 -11.39
C GLN A 100 -2.49 17.48 -11.24
N HIS A 101 -3.35 17.26 -12.24
CA HIS A 101 -4.39 16.23 -12.19
C HIS A 101 -4.51 15.44 -13.51
N PRO A 102 -4.96 14.16 -13.44
CA PRO A 102 -5.09 13.34 -12.23
C PRO A 102 -3.73 13.00 -11.60
N SER A 103 -3.67 12.82 -10.27
CA SER A 103 -2.40 12.54 -9.59
C SER A 103 -2.49 11.85 -8.22
N CYS A 104 -3.69 11.47 -7.76
CA CYS A 104 -3.85 10.74 -6.50
C CYS A 104 -3.40 9.26 -6.58
N MET A 105 -3.25 8.72 -7.79
CA MET A 105 -2.84 7.33 -8.01
C MET A 105 -1.84 7.21 -9.15
N VAL A 106 -2.11 7.91 -10.26
CA VAL A 106 -1.36 7.79 -11.51
C VAL A 106 -1.39 9.14 -12.21
N SER A 107 -0.29 9.51 -12.86
CA SER A 107 -0.14 10.77 -13.58
C SER A 107 -0.80 10.76 -14.97
N PRO A 108 -0.95 11.94 -15.61
CA PRO A 108 -1.34 12.00 -17.02
C PRO A 108 -0.38 11.24 -17.93
N ALA A 109 0.92 11.26 -17.61
CA ALA A 109 1.98 10.57 -18.36
C ALA A 109 1.85 9.05 -18.27
N GLU A 110 1.71 8.52 -17.06
CA GLU A 110 1.51 7.09 -16.83
C GLU A 110 0.18 6.60 -17.41
N LEU A 111 -0.90 7.39 -17.33
CA LEU A 111 -2.17 7.03 -17.98
C LEU A 111 -2.06 6.98 -19.51
N ALA A 112 -1.33 7.92 -20.12
CA ALA A 112 -1.12 7.92 -21.57
C ALA A 112 -0.29 6.71 -22.01
N VAL A 113 0.81 6.42 -21.32
CA VAL A 113 1.65 5.23 -21.58
C VAL A 113 0.88 3.94 -21.34
N MET A 114 0.12 3.84 -20.25
CA MET A 114 -0.71 2.67 -19.98
C MET A 114 -1.68 2.40 -21.13
N LYS A 115 -2.41 3.41 -21.60
CA LYS A 115 -3.35 3.27 -22.73
C LYS A 115 -2.64 2.87 -24.02
N ASP A 116 -1.51 3.49 -24.34
CA ASP A 116 -0.73 3.16 -25.52
C ASP A 116 -0.22 1.71 -25.48
N ARG A 117 0.35 1.29 -24.35
CA ARG A 117 0.79 -0.10 -24.16
C ARG A 117 -0.34 -1.10 -24.30
N LEU A 118 -1.52 -0.80 -23.74
CA LEU A 118 -2.70 -1.64 -23.88
C LEU A 118 -3.20 -1.75 -25.33
N ASN A 119 -3.18 -0.63 -26.07
CA ASN A 119 -3.55 -0.62 -27.49
C ASN A 119 -2.58 -1.43 -28.34
N ASN A 120 -1.31 -1.49 -27.94
CA ASN A 120 -0.25 -2.23 -28.63
C ASN A 120 -0.01 -3.64 -28.05
N GLY A 121 -0.82 -4.10 -27.10
CA GLY A 121 -0.68 -5.44 -26.52
C GLY A 121 0.58 -5.66 -25.67
N GLN A 122 1.20 -4.59 -25.17
CA GLN A 122 2.47 -4.65 -24.46
C GLN A 122 2.30 -5.12 -23.01
N GLN A 123 3.20 -6.02 -22.59
CA GLN A 123 3.39 -6.38 -21.19
C GLN A 123 4.21 -5.27 -20.51
N PRO A 124 4.06 -5.03 -19.20
CA PRO A 124 3.17 -5.71 -18.25
C PRO A 124 1.65 -5.43 -18.42
N GLN A 125 1.27 -4.31 -19.03
CA GLN A 125 -0.08 -3.74 -18.90
C GLN A 125 -1.20 -4.65 -19.39
N THR A 126 -1.02 -5.39 -20.49
CA THR A 126 -2.08 -6.26 -21.01
C THR A 126 -2.47 -7.36 -20.02
N MET A 127 -1.52 -8.05 -19.41
CA MET A 127 -1.86 -9.09 -18.42
C MET A 127 -2.42 -8.48 -17.13
N ALA A 128 -1.93 -7.32 -16.72
CA ALA A 128 -2.46 -6.61 -15.55
C ALA A 128 -3.91 -6.14 -15.75
N LYS A 129 -4.28 -5.68 -16.95
CA LYS A 129 -5.67 -5.36 -17.31
C LYS A 129 -6.55 -6.59 -17.22
N ASP A 130 -6.14 -7.70 -17.83
CA ASP A 130 -6.92 -8.94 -17.79
C ASP A 130 -7.09 -9.44 -16.35
N ALA A 131 -6.05 -9.33 -15.52
CA ALA A 131 -6.10 -9.64 -14.10
C ALA A 131 -7.08 -8.74 -13.34
N LEU A 132 -7.06 -7.42 -13.58
CA LEU A 132 -8.02 -6.48 -13.01
C LEU A 132 -9.47 -6.85 -13.38
N LEU A 133 -9.71 -7.21 -14.64
CA LEU A 133 -11.06 -7.49 -15.12
C LEU A 133 -11.59 -8.86 -14.68
N THR A 134 -10.73 -9.86 -14.51
CA THR A 134 -11.17 -11.27 -14.37
C THR A 134 -10.62 -11.98 -13.13
N GLY A 135 -9.58 -11.46 -12.49
CA GLY A 135 -8.82 -12.14 -11.44
C GLY A 135 -7.92 -13.29 -11.93
N LYS A 136 -7.91 -13.62 -13.23
CA LYS A 136 -7.32 -14.84 -13.80
C LYS A 136 -5.82 -15.04 -13.57
N TYR A 137 -5.05 -13.97 -13.35
CA TYR A 137 -3.59 -14.02 -13.23
C TYR A 137 -3.06 -13.71 -11.84
N TYR A 138 -3.94 -13.47 -10.86
CA TYR A 138 -3.48 -13.26 -9.49
C TYR A 138 -2.88 -14.56 -8.95
N ALA A 139 -1.61 -14.46 -8.55
CA ALA A 139 -0.87 -15.58 -7.98
C ALA A 139 -1.22 -15.68 -6.50
N PHE A 140 -2.08 -16.64 -6.16
CA PHE A 140 -2.41 -16.92 -4.77
C PHE A 140 -1.63 -18.15 -4.28
N ASP A 141 -0.88 -17.98 -3.19
CA ASP A 141 -0.39 -19.10 -2.39
C ASP A 141 -1.24 -19.15 -1.12
N ALA A 142 -1.94 -20.26 -0.90
CA ALA A 142 -2.90 -20.41 0.19
C ALA A 142 -2.33 -20.15 1.61
N LYS A 143 -1.01 -20.13 1.80
CA LYS A 143 -0.36 -19.88 3.10
C LYS A 143 0.18 -18.47 3.28
N ILE A 144 0.54 -17.80 2.18
CA ILE A 144 1.27 -16.54 2.22
C ILE A 144 0.65 -15.45 1.35
N ALA A 145 -0.18 -15.78 0.36
CA ALA A 145 -0.95 -14.83 -0.44
C ALA A 145 -2.33 -15.45 -0.72
N ALA A 146 -3.19 -15.45 0.30
CA ALA A 146 -4.51 -16.07 0.21
C ALA A 146 -5.59 -15.00 0.08
N PRO A 147 -6.63 -15.26 -0.74
CA PRO A 147 -7.81 -14.43 -0.74
C PRO A 147 -8.43 -14.27 0.64
N LYS A 148 -8.81 -13.04 1.00
CA LYS A 148 -9.60 -12.84 2.20
C LYS A 148 -10.96 -13.52 2.01
N SER A 149 -11.37 -14.28 3.02
CA SER A 149 -12.63 -15.01 3.02
C SER A 149 -13.38 -14.86 4.33
N PHE A 150 -14.70 -14.88 4.23
CA PHE A 150 -15.63 -14.80 5.35
C PHE A 150 -16.48 -16.07 5.32
N LYS A 151 -16.32 -16.95 6.32
CA LYS A 151 -17.03 -18.25 6.41
C LYS A 151 -17.08 -19.05 5.08
N GLY A 152 -16.00 -19.03 4.31
CA GLY A 152 -15.88 -19.73 3.03
C GLY A 152 -16.32 -18.94 1.79
N TRP A 153 -16.99 -17.79 1.97
CA TRP A 153 -17.23 -16.83 0.89
C TRP A 153 -15.97 -15.99 0.66
N VAL A 154 -15.56 -15.86 -0.60
CA VAL A 154 -14.32 -15.18 -1.01
C VAL A 154 -14.66 -13.85 -1.66
N LEU A 155 -13.85 -12.83 -1.39
CA LEU A 155 -13.99 -11.52 -2.03
C LEU A 155 -13.89 -11.62 -3.56
N PRO A 156 -14.75 -10.91 -4.31
CA PRO A 156 -14.62 -10.80 -5.77
C PRO A 156 -13.38 -9.98 -6.18
N TYR A 157 -12.51 -10.59 -6.98
CA TYR A 157 -11.29 -9.96 -7.51
C TYR A 157 -11.46 -9.34 -8.88
N ASP A 158 -12.46 -9.79 -9.63
CA ASP A 158 -12.82 -9.27 -10.93
C ASP A 158 -13.43 -7.86 -10.83
N THR A 159 -13.50 -7.17 -11.97
CA THR A 159 -14.06 -5.82 -12.05
C THR A 159 -15.12 -5.82 -13.14
N PRO A 160 -16.35 -6.28 -12.85
CA PRO A 160 -17.37 -6.42 -13.86
C PRO A 160 -17.89 -5.06 -14.32
N ALA A 161 -18.04 -4.86 -15.63
CA ALA A 161 -18.71 -3.68 -16.18
C ALA A 161 -20.22 -3.69 -15.89
N THR A 162 -20.81 -4.88 -15.72
CA THR A 162 -22.23 -5.11 -15.42
C THR A 162 -22.38 -6.19 -14.36
N GLY A 163 -23.34 -6.04 -13.45
CA GLY A 163 -23.63 -7.07 -12.44
C GLY A 163 -22.78 -6.97 -11.17
N TYR A 164 -22.09 -5.84 -10.93
CA TYR A 164 -21.62 -5.54 -9.58
C TYR A 164 -22.84 -5.42 -8.66
N ALA A 165 -22.83 -6.18 -7.57
CA ALA A 165 -23.99 -6.28 -6.68
C ALA A 165 -24.13 -5.10 -5.70
N GLY A 166 -23.08 -4.30 -5.51
CA GLY A 166 -23.16 -3.06 -4.74
C GLY A 166 -23.83 -1.91 -5.53
N PRO A 167 -23.88 -0.69 -4.98
CA PRO A 167 -23.22 -0.30 -3.73
C PRO A 167 -23.98 -0.76 -2.47
N TYR A 168 -23.25 -0.87 -1.38
CA TYR A 168 -23.67 -1.31 -0.05
C TYR A 168 -23.58 -0.18 0.99
N PRO A 169 -24.11 1.03 0.74
CA PRO A 169 -23.95 2.13 1.67
C PRO A 169 -24.67 1.86 2.99
N ILE A 170 -24.09 2.35 4.08
CA ILE A 170 -24.63 2.18 5.43
C ILE A 170 -24.75 3.55 6.10
N GLU A 171 -25.94 3.87 6.59
CA GLU A 171 -26.26 5.17 7.19
C GLU A 171 -25.41 5.42 8.46
N LYS A 172 -25.32 4.42 9.34
CA LYS A 172 -24.55 4.48 10.58
C LYS A 172 -23.49 3.39 10.64
N VAL A 173 -22.22 3.82 10.58
CA VAL A 173 -21.07 2.92 10.64
C VAL A 173 -20.43 2.96 12.03
N CYS A 174 -20.18 1.78 12.59
CA CYS A 174 -19.61 1.53 13.91
C CYS A 174 -18.65 0.33 13.81
N ILE A 175 -17.42 0.54 13.38
CA ILE A 175 -16.42 -0.52 13.21
C ILE A 175 -15.38 -0.45 14.35
N GLY A 176 -15.35 -1.49 15.18
CA GLY A 176 -14.41 -1.68 16.27
C GLY A 176 -13.18 -2.47 15.82
N TYR A 177 -12.33 -2.83 16.80
CA TYR A 177 -11.09 -3.56 16.51
C TYR A 177 -11.33 -4.84 15.70
N GLY A 178 -10.41 -5.10 14.76
CA GLY A 178 -10.47 -6.28 13.88
C GLY A 178 -11.59 -6.23 12.84
N GLY A 179 -12.16 -5.06 12.54
CA GLY A 179 -13.23 -4.89 11.56
C GLY A 179 -14.62 -5.31 12.08
N SER A 180 -14.75 -5.63 13.37
CA SER A 180 -15.99 -6.10 13.97
C SER A 180 -16.90 -4.96 14.39
N THR A 181 -18.20 -5.05 14.10
CA THR A 181 -19.20 -4.08 14.56
C THR A 181 -19.88 -4.53 15.84
N SER A 182 -20.23 -3.56 16.70
CA SER A 182 -21.02 -3.76 17.90
C SER A 182 -22.54 -3.80 17.63
N LEU A 183 -22.97 -3.54 16.40
CA LEU A 183 -24.39 -3.61 16.02
C LEU A 183 -24.80 -5.07 15.84
N THR A 184 -25.77 -5.52 16.64
CA THR A 184 -26.17 -6.92 16.75
C THR A 184 -27.20 -7.37 15.72
N SER A 185 -27.82 -6.46 14.96
CA SER A 185 -28.79 -6.77 13.91
C SER A 185 -28.12 -6.87 12.54
N PHE A 186 -28.36 -7.98 11.83
CA PHE A 186 -27.90 -8.19 10.45
C PHE A 186 -29.06 -8.59 9.50
N PRO A 187 -29.14 -8.01 8.28
CA PRO A 187 -28.49 -6.75 7.91
C PRO A 187 -29.06 -5.63 8.80
N PRO A 188 -28.28 -4.60 9.16
CA PRO A 188 -28.84 -3.48 9.90
C PRO A 188 -29.87 -2.74 9.03
N VAL A 189 -30.73 -1.97 9.68
CA VAL A 189 -31.65 -1.05 9.00
C VAL A 189 -30.84 -0.14 8.07
N GLY A 190 -31.24 -0.10 6.80
CA GLY A 190 -30.59 0.74 5.77
C GLY A 190 -29.43 0.08 5.00
N ALA A 191 -28.94 -1.10 5.40
CA ALA A 191 -27.97 -1.84 4.58
C ALA A 191 -28.66 -2.56 3.41
N ALA A 192 -27.95 -2.69 2.29
CA ALA A 192 -28.46 -3.38 1.11
C ALA A 192 -28.73 -4.87 1.41
N ALA A 193 -29.90 -5.36 0.98
CA ALA A 193 -30.38 -6.71 1.31
C ALA A 193 -29.51 -7.85 0.75
N ASN A 194 -28.67 -7.55 -0.24
CA ASN A 194 -27.76 -8.48 -0.89
C ASN A 194 -26.31 -8.43 -0.36
N LEU A 195 -26.07 -7.72 0.75
CA LEU A 195 -24.77 -7.76 1.42
C LEU A 195 -24.45 -9.20 1.90
N PRO A 196 -23.22 -9.72 1.69
CA PRO A 196 -22.88 -11.09 2.07
C PRO A 196 -23.09 -11.35 3.58
N LYS A 197 -23.90 -12.36 3.90
CA LYS A 197 -24.26 -12.70 5.30
C LYS A 197 -23.10 -13.38 6.03
N GLU A 198 -22.19 -13.95 5.26
CA GLU A 198 -21.01 -14.67 5.71
C GLU A 198 -20.06 -13.77 6.50
N ALA A 199 -20.08 -12.47 6.23
CA ALA A 199 -19.32 -11.44 6.92
C ALA A 199 -19.59 -11.42 8.44
N GLY A 200 -20.79 -11.87 8.87
CA GLY A 200 -21.19 -11.85 10.27
C GLY A 200 -21.04 -10.44 10.87
N SER A 201 -20.33 -10.31 11.98
CA SER A 201 -20.07 -9.02 12.62
C SER A 201 -19.10 -8.11 11.84
N SER A 202 -18.47 -8.57 10.76
CA SER A 202 -17.54 -7.76 9.95
C SER A 202 -18.21 -7.09 8.75
N TYR A 203 -19.54 -7.13 8.66
CA TYR A 203 -20.27 -6.69 7.47
C TYR A 203 -20.06 -5.22 7.09
N GLN A 204 -19.83 -4.33 8.07
CA GLN A 204 -19.60 -2.91 7.79
C GLN A 204 -18.23 -2.66 7.18
N HIS A 205 -17.20 -3.31 7.72
CA HIS A 205 -15.86 -3.34 7.15
C HIS A 205 -15.88 -3.92 5.74
N LEU A 206 -16.57 -5.06 5.56
CA LEU A 206 -16.76 -5.69 4.26
C LEU A 206 -17.44 -4.74 3.25
N ALA A 207 -18.55 -4.11 3.64
CA ALA A 207 -19.31 -3.22 2.76
C ALA A 207 -18.48 -2.02 2.31
N PHE A 208 -17.81 -1.34 3.24
CA PHE A 208 -17.12 -0.09 2.93
C PHE A 208 -15.73 -0.30 2.35
N VAL A 209 -14.84 -1.00 3.06
CA VAL A 209 -13.41 -1.06 2.72
C VAL A 209 -13.13 -2.10 1.65
N GLU A 210 -13.61 -3.32 1.87
CA GLU A 210 -13.31 -4.48 1.03
C GLU A 210 -14.07 -4.48 -0.30
N LEU A 211 -15.34 -4.06 -0.28
CA LEU A 211 -16.21 -4.05 -1.44
C LEU A 211 -16.23 -2.69 -2.12
N ASP A 212 -16.98 -1.73 -1.59
CA ASP A 212 -17.31 -0.53 -2.37
C ASP A 212 -16.13 0.41 -2.62
N SER A 213 -15.33 0.74 -1.60
CA SER A 213 -14.18 1.64 -1.79
C SER A 213 -13.15 1.03 -2.72
N THR A 214 -12.83 -0.26 -2.52
CA THR A 214 -11.92 -1.03 -3.37
C THR A 214 -12.48 -1.18 -4.80
N MET A 215 -13.78 -1.45 -4.95
CA MET A 215 -14.41 -1.56 -6.26
C MET A 215 -14.45 -0.21 -6.98
N ALA A 216 -14.62 0.91 -6.28
CA ALA A 216 -14.63 2.23 -6.91
C ALA A 216 -13.31 2.51 -7.64
N ILE A 217 -12.16 2.26 -7.01
CA ILE A 217 -10.84 2.46 -7.63
C ILE A 217 -10.55 1.42 -8.72
N LYS A 218 -10.98 0.17 -8.55
CA LYS A 218 -10.93 -0.86 -9.61
C LYS A 218 -11.70 -0.43 -10.85
N GLN A 219 -12.94 0.03 -10.67
CA GLN A 219 -13.81 0.49 -11.74
C GLN A 219 -13.24 1.74 -12.44
N ALA A 220 -12.76 2.72 -11.69
CA ALA A 220 -12.12 3.92 -12.28
C ALA A 220 -10.87 3.56 -13.11
N THR A 221 -10.06 2.61 -12.62
CA THR A 221 -8.89 2.13 -13.36
C THR A 221 -9.29 1.31 -14.59
N ALA A 222 -10.30 0.44 -14.46
CA ALA A 222 -10.83 -0.38 -15.56
C ALA A 222 -11.40 0.51 -16.69
N PHE A 223 -12.06 1.62 -16.35
CA PHE A 223 -12.49 2.61 -17.34
C PHE A 223 -11.33 3.10 -18.21
N HIS A 224 -10.18 3.45 -17.61
CA HIS A 224 -9.02 3.87 -18.38
C HIS A 224 -8.37 2.74 -19.17
N ALA A 225 -8.41 1.52 -18.65
CA ALA A 225 -7.79 0.35 -19.29
C ALA A 225 -8.62 -0.21 -20.46
N THR A 226 -9.94 0.02 -20.48
CA THR A 226 -10.84 -0.55 -21.50
C THR A 226 -11.54 0.50 -22.38
N GLY A 227 -11.66 1.74 -21.89
CA GLY A 227 -12.52 2.77 -22.50
C GLY A 227 -14.01 2.57 -22.24
N ASP A 228 -14.43 1.50 -21.54
CA ASP A 228 -15.84 1.22 -21.28
C ASP A 228 -16.41 2.14 -20.19
N SER A 229 -17.25 3.07 -20.63
CA SER A 229 -17.91 4.06 -19.77
C SER A 229 -18.74 3.47 -18.63
N ARG A 230 -19.20 2.21 -18.74
CA ARG A 230 -19.95 1.54 -17.67
C ARG A 230 -19.13 1.44 -16.39
N HIS A 231 -17.82 1.24 -16.49
CA HIS A 231 -16.95 1.24 -15.32
C HIS A 231 -16.92 2.60 -14.61
N ALA A 232 -16.81 3.70 -15.36
CA ALA A 232 -16.88 5.05 -14.79
C ALA A 232 -18.24 5.31 -14.12
N VAL A 233 -19.34 4.86 -14.73
CA VAL A 233 -20.69 4.97 -14.15
C VAL A 233 -20.79 4.21 -12.84
N ASN A 234 -20.25 2.98 -12.76
CA ASN A 234 -20.25 2.18 -11.54
C ASN A 234 -19.47 2.86 -10.41
N ALA A 235 -18.26 3.37 -10.71
CA ALA A 235 -17.45 4.08 -9.73
C ALA A 235 -18.15 5.32 -9.18
N PHE A 236 -18.76 6.15 -10.05
CA PHE A 236 -19.55 7.30 -9.60
C PHE A 236 -20.77 6.89 -8.75
N ALA A 237 -21.48 5.82 -9.15
CA ALA A 237 -22.64 5.33 -8.43
C ALA A 237 -22.28 4.89 -6.99
N ILE A 238 -21.16 4.19 -6.83
CA ILE A 238 -20.66 3.77 -5.51
C ILE A 238 -20.38 4.97 -4.61
N ILE A 239 -19.58 5.91 -5.10
CA ILE A 239 -19.11 7.05 -4.29
C ILE A 239 -20.28 7.97 -3.95
N LYS A 240 -21.17 8.22 -4.91
CA LYS A 240 -22.40 8.98 -4.70
C LYS A 240 -23.31 8.32 -3.67
N ALA A 241 -23.47 7.00 -3.70
CA ALA A 241 -24.33 6.28 -2.77
C ALA A 241 -23.84 6.40 -1.31
N TRP A 242 -22.54 6.26 -1.08
CA TRP A 242 -21.95 6.46 0.26
C TRP A 242 -22.08 7.89 0.74
N ALA A 243 -21.73 8.88 -0.10
CA ALA A 243 -21.85 10.29 0.24
C ALA A 243 -23.30 10.73 0.54
N ALA A 244 -24.29 10.13 -0.13
CA ALA A 244 -25.69 10.43 0.09
C ALA A 244 -26.27 9.76 1.35
N THR A 245 -25.83 8.54 1.67
CA THR A 245 -26.46 7.70 2.71
C THR A 245 -25.75 7.80 4.05
N ASN A 246 -24.42 7.77 4.11
CA ASN A 246 -23.71 7.72 5.38
C ASN A 246 -23.83 9.05 6.16
N LYS A 247 -24.38 8.99 7.38
CA LYS A 247 -24.64 10.14 8.25
C LYS A 247 -23.78 10.16 9.51
N SER A 248 -23.30 9.00 9.94
CA SER A 248 -22.45 8.91 11.14
C SER A 248 -21.40 7.83 11.01
N TRP A 249 -20.21 8.16 11.52
CA TRP A 249 -19.07 7.26 11.65
C TRP A 249 -18.57 7.27 13.09
N ASP A 250 -18.85 6.21 13.84
CA ASP A 250 -18.62 6.12 15.28
C ASP A 250 -17.33 5.35 15.61
N LEU A 251 -17.16 5.00 16.90
CA LEU A 251 -15.99 4.28 17.43
C LEU A 251 -14.65 4.98 17.15
N ILE A 252 -14.66 6.31 17.36
CA ILE A 252 -13.53 7.22 17.15
C ILE A 252 -12.27 6.86 17.96
N GLY A 253 -12.44 6.23 19.13
CA GLY A 253 -11.35 5.70 19.97
C GLY A 253 -10.97 4.24 19.69
N GLN A 254 -11.50 3.63 18.64
CA GLN A 254 -11.16 2.28 18.16
C GLN A 254 -10.83 2.32 16.66
N ASN A 255 -11.22 1.31 15.86
CA ASN A 255 -10.84 1.16 14.44
C ASN A 255 -11.46 2.19 13.49
N GLY A 256 -12.42 2.99 13.96
CA GLY A 256 -13.15 3.96 13.14
C GLY A 256 -12.26 4.87 12.28
N PRO A 257 -11.21 5.52 12.81
CA PRO A 257 -10.30 6.36 12.03
C PRO A 257 -9.55 5.62 10.91
N LEU A 258 -9.12 4.38 11.17
CA LEU A 258 -8.41 3.57 10.17
C LEU A 258 -9.33 3.15 9.03
N GLU A 259 -10.54 2.68 9.35
CA GLU A 259 -11.53 2.25 8.36
C GLU A 259 -11.96 3.43 7.47
N ALA A 260 -12.12 4.62 8.08
CA ALA A 260 -12.38 5.85 7.35
C ALA A 260 -11.23 6.14 6.38
N ALA A 261 -9.99 6.13 6.84
CA ALA A 261 -8.81 6.42 6.01
C ALA A 261 -8.67 5.45 4.82
N TRP A 262 -8.87 4.15 5.03
CA TRP A 262 -8.80 3.17 3.95
C TRP A 262 -9.80 3.46 2.82
N GLY A 263 -11.07 3.68 3.17
CA GLY A 263 -12.08 3.93 2.14
C GLY A 263 -11.98 5.31 1.49
N ILE A 264 -11.66 6.35 2.26
CA ILE A 264 -11.48 7.72 1.74
C ILE A 264 -10.36 7.76 0.71
N ALA A 265 -9.19 7.18 1.03
CA ALA A 265 -8.06 7.17 0.10
C ALA A 265 -8.44 6.46 -1.22
N ALA A 266 -9.09 5.30 -1.15
CA ALA A 266 -9.51 4.56 -2.35
C ALA A 266 -10.56 5.34 -3.18
N MET A 267 -11.60 5.87 -2.54
CA MET A 267 -12.65 6.63 -3.24
C MET A 267 -12.14 7.97 -3.79
N ALA A 268 -11.24 8.66 -3.09
CA ALA A 268 -10.65 9.91 -3.58
C ALA A 268 -9.78 9.66 -4.83
N LYS A 269 -8.98 8.59 -4.82
CA LYS A 269 -8.20 8.12 -5.98
C LYS A 269 -9.10 7.75 -7.17
N ALA A 270 -10.20 7.04 -6.89
CA ALA A 270 -11.19 6.69 -7.90
C ALA A 270 -11.83 7.92 -8.53
N LEU A 271 -12.26 8.91 -7.73
CA LEU A 271 -12.82 10.16 -8.26
C LEU A 271 -11.81 10.94 -9.09
N GLU A 272 -10.57 11.03 -8.61
CA GLU A 272 -9.52 11.77 -9.29
C GLU A 272 -9.24 11.20 -10.69
N LEU A 273 -9.20 9.87 -10.85
CA LEU A 273 -9.13 9.21 -12.17
C LEU A 273 -10.29 9.62 -13.09
N LEU A 274 -11.48 9.84 -12.54
CA LEU A 274 -12.67 10.21 -13.29
C LEU A 274 -12.80 11.72 -13.53
N ARG A 275 -11.75 12.51 -13.28
CA ARG A 275 -11.73 13.95 -13.56
C ARG A 275 -12.04 14.24 -15.03
N GLY A 276 -12.78 15.32 -15.28
CA GLY A 276 -13.22 15.73 -16.62
C GLY A 276 -14.43 14.97 -17.17
N ARG A 277 -14.96 13.96 -16.45
CA ARG A 277 -16.22 13.31 -16.81
C ARG A 277 -17.41 14.18 -16.38
N GLN A 278 -18.53 14.08 -17.10
CA GLN A 278 -19.71 14.93 -16.88
C GLN A 278 -20.22 14.96 -15.43
N GLN A 279 -20.16 13.83 -14.71
CA GLN A 279 -20.65 13.72 -13.34
C GLN A 279 -19.61 14.16 -12.28
N PHE A 280 -18.37 14.40 -12.69
CA PHE A 280 -17.23 14.56 -11.79
C PHE A 280 -17.46 15.68 -10.77
N GLU A 281 -17.75 16.91 -11.21
CA GLU A 281 -17.86 18.04 -10.28
C GLU A 281 -18.98 17.86 -9.25
N THR A 282 -20.12 17.33 -9.67
CA THR A 282 -21.25 17.07 -8.78
C THR A 282 -20.90 16.00 -7.74
N VAL A 283 -20.33 14.86 -8.17
CA VAL A 283 -19.99 13.77 -7.24
C VAL A 283 -18.80 14.16 -6.36
N ARG A 284 -17.82 14.89 -6.89
CA ARG A 284 -16.70 15.47 -6.12
C ARG A 284 -17.21 16.40 -5.02
N GLY A 285 -18.09 17.33 -5.34
CA GLY A 285 -18.69 18.23 -4.35
C GLY A 285 -19.42 17.47 -3.23
N GLN A 286 -20.23 16.47 -3.60
CA GLN A 286 -20.92 15.61 -2.63
C GLN A 286 -19.94 14.82 -1.75
N PHE A 287 -18.91 14.24 -2.35
CA PHE A 287 -17.89 13.48 -1.63
C PHE A 287 -17.09 14.34 -0.66
N LEU A 288 -16.62 15.53 -1.09
CA LEU A 288 -15.88 16.45 -0.23
C LEU A 288 -16.74 16.98 0.93
N ALA A 289 -18.02 17.26 0.68
CA ALA A 289 -18.96 17.67 1.73
C ALA A 289 -19.23 16.54 2.74
N TRP A 290 -19.41 15.31 2.28
CA TRP A 290 -19.56 14.14 3.14
C TRP A 290 -18.31 13.90 4.00
N ASN A 291 -17.12 13.97 3.39
CA ASN A 291 -15.86 13.84 4.11
C ASN A 291 -15.72 14.90 5.20
N SER A 292 -16.01 16.16 4.86
CA SER A 292 -15.91 17.28 5.80
C SER A 292 -16.89 17.17 6.97
N SER A 293 -18.09 16.64 6.74
CA SER A 293 -19.15 16.57 7.76
C SER A 293 -19.12 15.30 8.62
N VAL A 294 -18.67 14.17 8.06
CA VAL A 294 -18.77 12.86 8.74
C VAL A 294 -17.41 12.23 8.99
N MET A 295 -16.55 12.19 7.98
CA MET A 295 -15.40 11.30 7.99
C MET A 295 -14.13 11.92 8.59
N LEU A 296 -13.82 13.18 8.26
CA LEU A 296 -12.58 13.85 8.66
C LEU A 296 -12.42 13.90 10.18
N ARG A 297 -13.52 14.05 10.94
CA ARG A 297 -13.50 14.08 12.41
C ARG A 297 -12.76 12.88 13.01
N GLN A 298 -12.86 11.71 12.37
CA GLN A 298 -12.24 10.48 12.86
C GLN A 298 -10.73 10.54 12.73
N MET A 299 -10.26 10.91 11.53
CA MET A 299 -8.84 11.03 11.22
C MET A 299 -8.20 12.18 12.01
N ASP A 300 -8.87 13.33 12.08
CA ASP A 300 -8.40 14.49 12.85
C ASP A 300 -8.29 14.16 14.35
N HIS A 301 -9.27 13.46 14.92
CA HIS A 301 -9.19 13.03 16.32
C HIS A 301 -7.97 12.15 16.58
N TYR A 302 -7.76 11.10 15.77
CA TYR A 302 -6.63 10.20 15.92
C TYR A 302 -5.29 10.93 15.79
N MET A 303 -5.19 11.83 14.80
CA MET A 303 -3.98 12.62 14.54
C MET A 303 -3.67 13.58 15.68
N ASN A 304 -4.66 14.31 16.17
CA ASN A 304 -4.50 15.25 17.27
C ASN A 304 -4.16 14.52 18.58
N ASP A 305 -4.86 13.43 18.93
CA ASP A 305 -4.56 12.61 20.11
C ASP A 305 -3.14 12.03 20.05
N THR A 306 -2.72 11.56 18.88
CA THR A 306 -1.35 11.12 18.63
C THR A 306 -0.36 12.26 18.87
N LEU A 307 -0.53 13.40 18.22
CA LEU A 307 0.40 14.52 18.34
C LEU A 307 0.48 15.05 19.78
N ASP A 308 -0.64 15.11 20.51
CA ASP A 308 -0.69 15.51 21.91
C ASP A 308 0.08 14.55 22.82
N LYS A 309 -0.06 13.23 22.60
CA LYS A 309 0.69 12.22 23.37
C LYS A 309 2.19 12.29 23.09
N VAL A 310 2.59 12.55 21.84
CA VAL A 310 4.00 12.81 21.49
C VAL A 310 4.51 14.04 22.24
N ALA A 311 3.78 15.15 22.18
CA ALA A 311 4.17 16.40 22.84
C ALA A 311 4.31 16.27 24.36
N LYS A 312 3.50 15.40 24.99
CA LYS A 312 3.56 15.11 26.43
C LYS A 312 4.60 14.06 26.83
N GLY A 313 5.36 13.51 25.87
CA GLY A 313 6.29 12.40 26.13
C GLY A 313 5.60 11.10 26.56
N GLN A 314 4.28 10.99 26.33
CA GLN A 314 3.44 9.84 26.70
C GLN A 314 3.35 8.79 25.58
N GLY A 315 4.13 8.99 24.51
CA GLY A 315 4.02 8.27 23.25
C GLY A 315 4.80 6.97 23.22
N LEU A 316 4.11 5.87 23.46
CA LEU A 316 4.61 4.55 23.14
C LEU A 316 3.96 4.08 21.81
N ASN A 317 4.69 4.22 20.68
CA ASN A 317 4.29 3.96 19.28
C ASN A 317 2.96 4.55 18.80
N LEU A 318 3.00 5.80 18.36
CA LEU A 318 1.81 6.50 17.83
C LEU A 318 1.79 6.57 16.29
N PHE A 319 2.94 6.46 15.63
CA PHE A 319 3.07 6.48 14.18
C PHE A 319 3.22 5.04 13.68
N GLY A 320 2.10 4.38 13.40
CA GLY A 320 2.03 3.03 12.85
C GLY A 320 1.31 2.98 11.51
N ASN A 321 0.90 1.79 11.08
CA ASN A 321 0.14 1.63 9.83
C ASN A 321 -1.13 2.51 9.76
N TRP A 322 -1.76 2.79 10.91
CA TRP A 322 -2.91 3.70 10.98
C TRP A 322 -2.56 5.11 10.53
N HIS A 323 -1.40 5.58 10.98
CA HIS A 323 -0.93 6.91 10.66
C HIS A 323 -0.60 7.02 9.17
N SER A 324 0.09 6.02 8.60
CA SER A 324 0.35 5.94 7.16
C SER A 324 -0.93 5.98 6.33
N SER A 325 -1.96 5.20 6.69
CA SER A 325 -3.24 5.19 5.99
C SER A 325 -3.96 6.54 6.05
N ILE A 326 -3.92 7.21 7.19
CA ILE A 326 -4.56 8.53 7.36
C ILE A 326 -3.82 9.61 6.57
N VAL A 327 -2.49 9.56 6.52
CA VAL A 327 -1.70 10.49 5.68
C VAL A 327 -2.00 10.27 4.20
N ASP A 328 -2.18 9.02 3.74
CA ASP A 328 -2.66 8.70 2.38
C ASP A 328 -4.03 9.33 2.11
N ALA A 329 -4.99 9.16 3.02
CA ALA A 329 -6.32 9.76 2.89
C ALA A 329 -6.29 11.29 2.88
N TYR A 330 -5.48 11.93 3.72
CA TYR A 330 -5.32 13.39 3.73
C TYR A 330 -4.72 13.90 2.42
N MET A 331 -3.65 13.27 1.94
CA MET A 331 -3.00 13.64 0.69
C MET A 331 -3.96 13.47 -0.50
N SER A 332 -4.68 12.35 -0.56
CA SER A 332 -5.67 12.07 -1.59
C SER A 332 -6.81 13.11 -1.61
N LEU A 333 -7.32 13.49 -0.43
CA LEU A 333 -8.34 14.55 -0.30
C LEU A 333 -7.79 15.94 -0.63
N ALA A 334 -6.53 16.21 -0.28
CA ALA A 334 -5.89 17.48 -0.56
C ALA A 334 -5.77 17.73 -2.07
N ILE A 335 -5.26 16.74 -2.81
CA ILE A 335 -5.15 16.81 -4.26
C ILE A 335 -6.55 16.88 -4.90
N LEU A 336 -7.46 15.96 -4.58
CA LEU A 336 -8.81 15.95 -5.18
C LEU A 336 -9.57 17.26 -4.93
N GLY A 337 -9.41 17.82 -3.73
CA GLY A 337 -10.09 19.03 -3.28
C GLY A 337 -9.38 20.34 -3.63
N ASP A 338 -8.22 20.30 -4.29
CA ASP A 338 -7.37 21.48 -4.53
C ASP A 338 -6.98 22.23 -3.24
N ASP A 339 -6.72 21.51 -2.14
CA ASP A 339 -6.45 22.06 -0.81
C ASP A 339 -4.97 21.98 -0.44
N ARG A 340 -4.27 23.10 -0.63
CA ARG A 340 -2.83 23.22 -0.34
C ARG A 340 -2.51 23.03 1.14
N ALA A 341 -3.33 23.54 2.04
CA ALA A 341 -3.06 23.46 3.48
C ALA A 341 -3.13 22.01 3.99
N ARG A 342 -4.09 21.21 3.49
CA ARG A 342 -4.16 19.78 3.81
C ARG A 342 -2.99 19.01 3.20
N TYR A 343 -2.53 19.39 2.01
CA TYR A 343 -1.36 18.79 1.38
C TYR A 343 -0.11 19.03 2.22
N ASP A 344 0.15 20.28 2.62
CA ASP A 344 1.32 20.63 3.42
C ASP A 344 1.29 19.93 4.80
N LYS A 345 0.10 19.82 5.41
CA LYS A 345 -0.11 19.00 6.62
C LYS A 345 0.22 17.53 6.38
N ALA A 346 -0.22 16.95 5.26
CA ALA A 346 0.08 15.56 4.91
C ALA A 346 1.59 15.33 4.68
N VAL A 347 2.29 16.29 4.06
CA VAL A 347 3.75 16.25 3.87
C VAL A 347 4.50 16.27 5.21
N ASP A 348 4.15 17.18 6.13
CA ASP A 348 4.76 17.22 7.47
C ASP A 348 4.53 15.90 8.23
N LEU A 349 3.28 15.42 8.25
CA LEU A 349 2.94 14.15 8.88
C LEU A 349 3.65 12.97 8.23
N PHE A 350 3.82 12.97 6.90
CA PHE A 350 4.59 11.94 6.21
C PHE A 350 6.04 11.89 6.71
N HIS A 351 6.75 13.02 6.76
CA HIS A 351 8.14 13.04 7.22
C HIS A 351 8.28 12.58 8.67
N ARG A 352 7.37 13.02 9.56
CA ARG A 352 7.32 12.55 10.95
C ARG A 352 7.06 11.04 11.01
N THR A 353 6.11 10.56 10.22
CA THR A 353 5.75 9.15 10.14
C THR A 353 6.93 8.33 9.65
N VAL A 354 7.59 8.67 8.53
CA VAL A 354 8.75 7.92 8.05
C VAL A 354 9.86 7.86 9.11
N LYS A 355 10.15 8.98 9.77
CA LYS A 355 11.18 9.05 10.82
C LYS A 355 10.86 8.17 12.04
N ASP A 356 9.59 8.11 12.45
CA ASP A 356 9.18 7.37 13.65
C ASP A 356 8.68 5.95 13.36
N TYR A 357 8.23 5.68 12.14
CA TYR A 357 7.75 4.39 11.68
C TYR A 357 8.90 3.51 11.22
N VAL A 358 9.88 4.08 10.51
CA VAL A 358 11.02 3.34 9.97
C VAL A 358 12.19 3.38 10.95
N TRP A 359 12.89 2.25 11.04
CA TRP A 359 13.94 1.95 12.01
C TRP A 359 13.48 1.86 13.48
N LYS A 360 12.18 1.63 13.73
CA LYS A 360 11.58 1.47 15.09
C LYS A 360 10.61 0.29 15.14
N TRP A 361 10.27 -0.22 16.33
CA TRP A 361 9.33 -1.33 16.67
C TRP A 361 9.16 -1.35 18.18
N GLY A 362 8.02 -1.87 18.61
CA GLY A 362 7.69 -2.01 20.01
C GLY A 362 7.41 -0.66 20.65
N ARG A 363 6.46 -0.63 21.58
CA ARG A 363 5.95 0.66 22.08
C ARG A 363 6.96 1.36 23.01
N ASP A 364 7.92 0.64 23.60
CA ASP A 364 8.96 1.09 24.55
C ASP A 364 10.27 1.58 23.89
N PRO A 365 10.90 2.70 24.34
CA PRO A 365 12.25 3.11 23.93
C PRO A 365 13.33 2.02 24.08
N ALA A 366 13.21 1.10 25.03
CA ALA A 366 14.10 -0.06 25.15
C ALA A 366 14.12 -0.94 23.89
N PHE A 367 13.01 -0.95 23.12
CA PHE A 367 12.96 -1.66 21.86
C PHE A 367 13.74 -0.98 20.74
N SER A 368 14.23 0.26 20.89
CA SER A 368 15.11 0.89 19.89
C SER A 368 16.52 0.28 19.85
N LYS A 369 16.94 -0.42 20.91
CA LYS A 369 18.26 -1.02 21.05
C LYS A 369 18.38 -2.30 20.20
N GLY A 370 19.46 -2.43 19.42
CA GLY A 370 19.72 -3.62 18.59
C GLY A 370 18.85 -3.71 17.33
N ARG A 371 18.29 -2.57 16.91
CA ARG A 371 17.50 -2.49 15.69
C ARG A 371 18.37 -2.50 14.45
N ARG A 372 17.78 -3.06 13.42
CA ARG A 372 18.40 -3.18 12.12
C ARG A 372 17.78 -2.16 11.18
N PRO A 373 18.59 -1.50 10.32
CA PRO A 373 18.03 -0.74 9.23
C PRO A 373 17.16 -1.65 8.32
N GLY A 374 15.85 -1.53 8.46
CA GLY A 374 14.78 -1.91 7.53
C GLY A 374 13.51 -2.22 8.32
N GLU A 375 13.69 -2.45 9.62
CA GLU A 375 12.61 -2.71 10.57
C GLU A 375 11.71 -1.49 10.72
N ILE A 376 10.41 -1.71 10.70
CA ILE A 376 9.36 -0.71 10.91
C ILE A 376 8.52 -1.09 12.13
N THR A 377 7.66 -0.17 12.60
CA THR A 377 7.04 -0.36 13.93
C THR A 377 6.16 -1.60 14.05
N GLU A 378 5.78 -2.19 12.93
CA GLU A 378 4.93 -3.38 12.82
C GLU A 378 5.73 -4.66 12.47
N THR A 379 7.04 -4.60 12.16
CA THR A 379 7.82 -5.75 11.65
C THR A 379 7.70 -6.99 12.53
N LEU A 380 7.84 -6.83 13.85
CA LEU A 380 7.72 -7.95 14.80
C LEU A 380 6.32 -8.05 15.44
N ARG A 381 5.33 -7.33 14.89
CA ARG A 381 3.91 -7.58 15.18
C ARG A 381 3.37 -8.61 14.20
N ASP A 382 3.39 -8.28 12.90
CA ASP A 382 3.09 -9.17 11.79
C ASP A 382 3.38 -8.49 10.43
N MET A 383 3.54 -9.29 9.38
CA MET A 383 3.89 -8.79 8.04
C MET A 383 2.75 -8.04 7.34
N TYR A 384 1.50 -8.37 7.65
CA TYR A 384 0.34 -7.70 7.03
C TYR A 384 0.29 -6.22 7.43
N HIS A 385 0.41 -5.91 8.73
CA HIS A 385 0.42 -4.53 9.21
C HIS A 385 1.69 -3.77 8.80
N SER A 386 2.80 -4.48 8.61
CA SER A 386 4.02 -3.89 8.05
C SER A 386 3.77 -3.40 6.62
N GLN A 387 3.14 -4.23 5.80
CA GLN A 387 2.78 -3.86 4.43
C GLN A 387 1.72 -2.76 4.36
N PHE A 388 0.74 -2.73 5.27
CA PHE A 388 -0.21 -1.60 5.34
C PHE A 388 0.49 -0.26 5.52
N GLY A 389 1.47 -0.19 6.42
CA GLY A 389 2.18 1.07 6.65
C GLY A 389 3.15 1.44 5.53
N ILE A 390 3.87 0.47 4.96
CA ILE A 390 4.74 0.69 3.80
C ILE A 390 3.91 1.17 2.61
N GLY A 391 2.84 0.46 2.27
CA GLY A 391 2.01 0.81 1.11
C GLY A 391 1.38 2.20 1.21
N GLY A 392 0.90 2.58 2.40
CA GLY A 392 0.31 3.92 2.61
C GLY A 392 1.34 5.02 2.38
N LEU A 393 2.57 4.82 2.86
CA LEU A 393 3.67 5.78 2.66
C LEU A 393 4.16 5.80 1.20
N LEU A 394 4.23 4.65 0.52
CA LEU A 394 4.57 4.61 -0.90
C LEU A 394 3.54 5.34 -1.77
N ASN A 395 2.25 5.16 -1.50
CA ASN A 395 1.19 5.92 -2.17
C ASN A 395 1.34 7.43 -1.96
N VAL A 396 1.62 7.87 -0.73
CA VAL A 396 1.83 9.30 -0.41
C VAL A 396 3.04 9.85 -1.15
N ALA A 397 4.15 9.11 -1.14
CA ALA A 397 5.36 9.51 -1.82
C ALA A 397 5.15 9.60 -3.33
N GLU A 398 4.39 8.67 -3.92
CA GLU A 398 4.05 8.72 -5.34
C GLU A 398 3.12 9.88 -5.67
N MET A 399 2.08 10.13 -4.86
CA MET A 399 1.20 11.30 -5.03
C MET A 399 1.98 12.61 -5.01
N ALA A 400 2.93 12.74 -4.09
CA ALA A 400 3.79 13.91 -4.01
C ALA A 400 4.78 13.98 -5.19
N TRP A 401 5.31 12.84 -5.63
CA TRP A 401 6.12 12.76 -6.83
C TRP A 401 5.37 13.31 -8.03
N GLN A 402 4.06 13.03 -8.17
CA GLN A 402 3.23 13.60 -9.23
C GLN A 402 2.99 15.11 -9.11
N GLN A 403 3.23 15.69 -7.92
CA GLN A 403 3.28 17.14 -7.70
C GLN A 403 4.68 17.72 -7.78
N ASP A 404 5.64 16.92 -8.25
CA ASP A 404 7.07 17.23 -8.37
C ASP A 404 7.78 17.43 -7.02
N ASP A 405 7.28 16.81 -5.95
CA ASP A 405 7.90 16.84 -4.63
C ASP A 405 8.48 15.46 -4.26
N ASP A 406 9.79 15.40 -3.96
CA ASP A 406 10.48 14.14 -3.62
C ASP A 406 10.34 13.79 -2.14
N LEU A 407 9.25 13.09 -1.81
CA LEU A 407 9.07 12.51 -0.49
C LEU A 407 9.78 11.15 -0.33
N TYR A 408 10.17 10.50 -1.42
CA TYR A 408 10.89 9.23 -1.38
C TYR A 408 12.26 9.36 -0.70
N CYS A 409 12.90 10.53 -0.78
CA CYS A 409 14.17 10.81 -0.10
C CYS A 409 14.10 10.89 1.43
N SER A 410 12.90 10.95 2.00
CA SER A 410 12.69 11.14 3.43
C SER A 410 13.47 10.13 4.28
N ASN A 411 14.17 10.64 5.30
CA ASN A 411 14.95 9.86 6.25
C ASN A 411 16.01 8.95 5.58
N GLN A 412 16.77 9.48 4.61
CA GLN A 412 17.78 8.72 3.85
C GLN A 412 17.19 7.57 3.02
N PHE A 413 16.10 7.87 2.31
CA PHE A 413 15.35 6.89 1.51
C PHE A 413 14.87 5.68 2.31
N ALA A 414 14.51 5.84 3.59
CA ALA A 414 14.25 4.72 4.50
C ALA A 414 13.22 3.69 3.98
N LEU A 415 12.28 4.11 3.13
CA LEU A 415 11.30 3.23 2.51
C LEU A 415 11.95 2.16 1.61
N VAL A 416 13.02 2.46 0.87
CA VAL A 416 13.67 1.44 0.02
C VAL A 416 14.31 0.34 0.87
N THR A 417 14.93 0.72 1.99
CA THR A 417 15.53 -0.25 2.91
C THR A 417 14.47 -1.10 3.59
N ALA A 418 13.34 -0.48 3.97
CA ALA A 418 12.20 -1.21 4.52
C ALA A 418 11.63 -2.20 3.50
N MET A 419 11.45 -1.78 2.25
CA MET A 419 10.99 -2.67 1.17
C MET A 419 11.92 -3.87 0.99
N GLU A 420 13.22 -3.66 0.80
CA GLU A 420 14.16 -4.78 0.57
C GLU A 420 14.23 -5.74 1.77
N LEU A 421 14.24 -5.24 3.00
CA LEU A 421 14.25 -6.11 4.19
C LEU A 421 12.95 -6.93 4.29
N HIS A 422 11.79 -6.31 4.09
CA HIS A 422 10.52 -7.02 4.17
C HIS A 422 10.33 -7.98 2.99
N ALA A 423 10.84 -7.64 1.80
CA ALA A 423 10.86 -8.54 0.66
C ALA A 423 11.69 -9.80 0.96
N ARG A 424 12.83 -9.66 1.66
CA ARG A 424 13.62 -10.82 2.13
C ARG A 424 12.81 -11.75 3.02
N PHE A 425 12.05 -11.18 3.96
CA PHE A 425 11.19 -11.94 4.86
C PHE A 425 10.09 -12.69 4.08
N VAL A 426 9.42 -12.01 3.14
CA VAL A 426 8.42 -12.62 2.25
C VAL A 426 9.04 -13.74 1.40
N ARG A 427 10.24 -13.53 0.83
CA ARG A 427 10.94 -14.56 0.04
C ARG A 427 11.29 -15.80 0.85
N SER A 428 11.76 -15.64 2.09
CA SER A 428 12.03 -16.77 2.98
C SER A 428 10.76 -17.62 3.20
N ALA A 429 9.61 -16.96 3.44
CA ALA A 429 8.35 -17.65 3.59
C ALA A 429 7.86 -18.31 2.28
N LEU A 430 7.99 -17.61 1.15
CA LEU A 430 7.65 -18.09 -0.19
C LEU A 430 8.41 -19.35 -0.58
N LEU A 431 9.73 -19.33 -0.40
CA LEU A 431 10.60 -20.44 -0.75
C LEU A 431 10.62 -21.53 0.34
N LYS A 432 9.94 -21.30 1.47
CA LYS A 432 9.99 -22.15 2.68
C LYS A 432 11.43 -22.43 3.11
N ASP A 433 12.28 -21.43 2.93
CA ASP A 433 13.70 -21.52 3.18
C ASP A 433 14.08 -20.56 4.31
N PRO A 434 14.11 -21.04 5.57
CA PRO A 434 14.50 -20.21 6.70
C PRO A 434 15.98 -19.82 6.66
N SER A 435 16.81 -20.48 5.84
CA SER A 435 18.24 -20.10 5.69
C SER A 435 18.40 -18.74 5.01
N LEU A 436 17.34 -18.26 4.33
CA LEU A 436 17.32 -16.91 3.78
C LEU A 436 17.22 -15.84 4.88
N LEU A 437 16.70 -16.15 6.06
CA LEU A 437 16.65 -15.19 7.15
C LEU A 437 18.05 -14.95 7.74
N PRO A 438 18.37 -13.69 8.09
CA PRO A 438 19.55 -13.43 8.92
C PRO A 438 19.45 -14.16 10.28
N PRO A 439 20.56 -14.63 10.87
CA PRO A 439 20.58 -15.44 12.10
C PRO A 439 19.78 -14.89 13.28
N GLU A 440 19.67 -13.56 13.38
CA GLU A 440 18.92 -12.89 14.43
C GLU A 440 17.41 -12.89 14.20
N TYR A 441 16.90 -13.41 13.08
CA TYR A 441 15.47 -13.57 12.83
C TYR A 441 15.07 -15.04 12.84
N ALA A 442 13.87 -15.32 13.31
CA ALA A 442 13.26 -16.65 13.25
C ALA A 442 11.78 -16.54 12.92
N MET A 443 11.23 -17.55 12.24
CA MET A 443 9.78 -17.69 12.11
C MET A 443 9.17 -18.11 13.44
N LEU A 444 8.11 -17.43 13.85
CA LEU A 444 7.31 -17.80 15.01
C LEU A 444 6.37 -18.95 14.64
N ASP A 445 6.56 -20.12 15.25
CA ASP A 445 5.62 -21.23 15.17
C ASP A 445 4.83 -21.34 16.49
N PHE A 446 3.53 -21.05 16.45
CA PHE A 446 2.66 -21.21 17.62
C PHE A 446 2.33 -22.68 17.95
N LYS A 447 2.55 -23.60 17.01
CA LYS A 447 2.25 -25.03 17.17
C LYS A 447 3.38 -25.78 17.85
N GLN A 448 4.59 -25.25 17.78
CA GLN A 448 5.74 -25.83 18.45
C GLN A 448 6.29 -24.81 19.44
N PRO A 449 6.17 -25.04 20.76
CA PRO A 449 6.98 -24.26 21.69
C PRO A 449 8.44 -24.44 21.27
N PRO A 450 9.30 -23.42 21.48
CA PRO A 450 10.67 -23.42 20.95
C PRO A 450 11.57 -24.57 21.47
N PHE A 451 11.08 -25.42 22.39
CA PHE A 451 11.79 -26.54 23.00
C PHE A 451 10.84 -27.71 23.32
N ASN A 452 11.43 -28.89 23.59
CA ASN A 452 10.72 -30.03 24.17
C ASN A 452 10.08 -29.63 25.50
N ALA A 453 8.77 -29.34 25.47
CA ALA A 453 8.03 -28.92 26.64
C ALA A 453 8.00 -30.04 27.69
N ALA A 454 8.41 -29.72 28.92
CA ALA A 454 8.21 -30.63 30.05
C ALA A 454 6.70 -30.92 30.21
N PRO A 455 6.30 -32.16 30.60
CA PRO A 455 4.92 -32.44 30.98
C PRO A 455 4.45 -31.39 32.01
N SER A 456 3.19 -30.95 31.89
CA SER A 456 2.52 -29.86 32.66
C SER A 456 2.93 -28.40 32.37
N SER A 457 3.89 -28.12 31.50
CA SER A 457 4.23 -26.73 31.12
C SER A 457 3.28 -26.15 30.07
N THR A 458 2.91 -24.87 30.22
CA THR A 458 2.17 -24.08 29.23
C THR A 458 3.03 -22.93 28.72
N TRP A 459 3.04 -22.72 27.40
CA TRP A 459 3.87 -21.70 26.76
C TRP A 459 3.00 -20.66 26.06
N ALA A 460 3.38 -19.39 26.17
CA ALA A 460 2.75 -18.29 25.46
C ALA A 460 3.81 -17.30 24.98
N PHE A 461 3.68 -16.83 23.75
CA PHE A 461 4.54 -15.78 23.22
C PHE A 461 3.95 -14.40 23.53
N ASP A 462 4.74 -13.54 24.16
CA ASP A 462 4.41 -12.14 24.38
C ASP A 462 4.90 -11.34 23.17
N ILE A 463 3.97 -10.98 22.28
CA ILE A 463 4.31 -10.22 21.07
C ILE A 463 4.92 -8.86 21.40
N LYS A 464 4.52 -8.20 22.49
CA LYS A 464 5.04 -6.87 22.86
C LYS A 464 6.45 -7.00 23.39
N GLY A 465 6.73 -8.04 24.18
CA GLY A 465 8.06 -8.30 24.72
C GLY A 465 9.00 -9.02 23.76
N GLN A 466 8.48 -9.65 22.70
CA GLN A 466 9.21 -10.59 21.84
C GLN A 466 9.87 -11.72 22.64
N VAL A 467 9.15 -12.25 23.64
CA VAL A 467 9.66 -13.27 24.55
C VAL A 467 8.67 -14.42 24.74
N TRP A 468 9.21 -15.60 25.02
CA TRP A 468 8.42 -16.77 25.39
C TRP A 468 8.24 -16.82 26.91
N ARG A 469 6.98 -16.94 27.35
CA ARG A 469 6.63 -17.17 28.75
C ARG A 469 6.25 -18.63 28.94
N CYS A 470 6.97 -19.33 29.83
CA CYS A 470 6.63 -20.66 30.29
C CYS A 470 5.95 -20.58 31.65
N THR A 471 4.83 -21.27 31.84
CA THR A 471 4.20 -21.44 33.15
C THR A 471 4.12 -22.92 33.48
N LYS A 472 4.68 -23.32 34.62
CA LYS A 472 4.67 -24.69 35.14
C LYS A 472 4.35 -24.66 36.62
N ASP A 473 3.37 -25.45 37.05
CA ASP A 473 2.96 -25.62 38.45
C ASP A 473 2.73 -24.27 39.17
N GLY A 474 2.09 -23.31 38.47
CA GLY A 474 1.80 -21.97 38.99
C GLY A 474 2.96 -20.96 38.94
N THR A 475 4.17 -21.38 38.55
CA THR A 475 5.34 -20.51 38.42
C THR A 475 5.57 -20.12 36.96
N SER A 476 5.74 -18.82 36.69
CA SER A 476 6.05 -18.31 35.34
C SER A 476 7.51 -17.88 35.22
N SER A 477 8.15 -18.25 34.11
CA SER A 477 9.48 -17.81 33.71
C SER A 477 9.46 -17.27 32.28
N VAL A 478 10.44 -16.43 31.95
CA VAL A 478 10.62 -15.88 30.61
C VAL A 478 11.89 -16.45 30.02
N LEU A 479 11.80 -16.94 28.79
CA LEU A 479 12.96 -17.29 28.00
C LEU A 479 13.42 -16.07 27.20
N ASN A 480 14.67 -15.69 27.41
CA ASN A 480 15.36 -14.67 26.65
C ASN A 480 16.06 -15.33 25.45
N ASP A 481 15.34 -15.49 24.34
CA ASP A 481 15.92 -15.84 23.05
C ASP A 481 16.47 -14.56 22.39
N PRO A 482 17.72 -14.54 21.91
CA PRO A 482 18.29 -13.35 21.27
C PRO A 482 17.69 -13.04 19.89
N ARG A 483 16.90 -13.96 19.31
CA ARG A 483 16.29 -13.81 17.99
C ARG A 483 14.98 -13.02 18.05
N LYS A 484 14.71 -12.33 16.95
CA LYS A 484 13.47 -11.60 16.65
C LYS A 484 12.52 -12.53 15.90
N PHE A 485 11.33 -12.76 16.46
CA PHE A 485 10.35 -13.66 15.91
C PHE A 485 9.38 -12.94 14.96
N LEU A 486 9.42 -13.34 13.70
CA LEU A 486 8.52 -12.90 12.64
C LEU A 486 7.29 -13.81 12.59
N ARG A 487 6.10 -13.24 12.37
CA ARG A 487 4.85 -14.01 12.29
C ARG A 487 3.95 -13.52 11.17
N ASP A 488 3.05 -14.41 10.76
CA ASP A 488 2.02 -14.15 9.75
C ASP A 488 2.64 -13.49 8.51
N ILE A 489 3.76 -14.05 8.03
CA ILE A 489 4.45 -13.57 6.84
C ILE A 489 3.61 -13.93 5.62
N GLY A 490 2.94 -12.92 5.08
CA GLY A 490 2.25 -12.98 3.81
C GLY A 490 2.63 -11.83 2.88
N PHE A 491 2.16 -11.90 1.65
CA PHE A 491 2.26 -10.86 0.63
C PHE A 491 0.90 -10.17 0.48
N LEU A 492 0.96 -8.84 0.44
CA LEU A 492 -0.11 -7.95 0.02
C LEU A 492 0.40 -7.07 -1.12
N PRO A 493 -0.45 -6.66 -2.08
CA PRO A 493 -0.09 -5.77 -3.17
C PRO A 493 -0.01 -4.31 -2.66
N ALA A 494 0.84 -4.08 -1.67
CA ALA A 494 0.96 -2.82 -0.94
C ALA A 494 1.88 -1.83 -1.66
N ALA A 495 1.56 -1.53 -2.93
CA ALA A 495 2.30 -0.61 -3.79
C ALA A 495 3.76 -1.02 -4.03
N TRP A 496 4.07 -2.32 -4.01
CA TRP A 496 5.43 -2.83 -4.24
C TRP A 496 5.94 -2.45 -5.63
N GLU A 497 5.07 -2.54 -6.64
CA GLU A 497 5.45 -2.16 -7.99
C GLU A 497 5.70 -0.66 -8.12
N VAL A 498 4.89 0.18 -7.47
CA VAL A 498 5.05 1.63 -7.49
C VAL A 498 6.40 2.01 -6.88
N GLY A 499 6.70 1.46 -5.70
CA GLY A 499 7.99 1.65 -5.03
C GLY A 499 9.16 1.12 -5.87
N TYR A 500 9.03 -0.05 -6.49
CA TYR A 500 10.07 -0.61 -7.35
C TYR A 500 10.28 0.23 -8.62
N ASN A 501 9.22 0.68 -9.27
CA ASN A 501 9.30 1.57 -10.42
C ASN A 501 9.98 2.90 -10.06
N HIS A 502 9.78 3.42 -8.84
CA HIS A 502 10.51 4.59 -8.38
C HIS A 502 12.00 4.26 -8.09
N PHE A 503 12.27 3.38 -7.14
CA PHE A 503 13.63 3.17 -6.62
C PHE A 503 14.54 2.41 -7.60
N ALA A 504 14.12 1.26 -8.10
CA ALA A 504 14.88 0.53 -9.11
C ALA A 504 14.71 1.16 -10.49
N GLY A 505 13.47 1.45 -10.88
CA GLY A 505 13.16 2.00 -12.19
C GLY A 505 13.73 3.41 -12.38
N ARG A 506 13.25 4.42 -11.65
CA ARG A 506 13.67 5.83 -11.85
C ARG A 506 15.08 6.08 -11.30
N LEU A 507 15.43 5.49 -10.15
CA LEU A 507 16.69 5.80 -9.45
C LEU A 507 17.84 4.83 -9.70
N GLY A 508 17.60 3.63 -10.24
CA GLY A 508 18.65 2.64 -10.50
C GLY A 508 19.19 2.00 -9.21
N LEU A 509 18.41 2.00 -8.12
CA LEU A 509 18.78 1.35 -6.87
C LEU A 509 18.67 -0.17 -7.00
N ALA A 510 19.66 -0.90 -6.49
CA ALA A 510 19.63 -2.36 -6.48
C ALA A 510 18.54 -2.86 -5.51
N MET A 511 17.49 -3.49 -6.08
CA MET A 511 16.36 -4.04 -5.32
C MET A 511 16.06 -5.52 -5.65
N PRO A 512 17.06 -6.42 -5.53
CA PRO A 512 16.89 -7.82 -5.95
C PRO A 512 15.86 -8.59 -5.12
N GLU A 513 15.66 -8.23 -3.84
CA GLU A 513 14.69 -8.92 -2.99
C GLU A 513 13.27 -8.54 -3.41
N THR A 514 13.00 -7.26 -3.62
CA THR A 514 11.70 -6.78 -4.10
C THR A 514 11.40 -7.29 -5.50
N ALA A 515 12.39 -7.29 -6.41
CA ALA A 515 12.23 -7.83 -7.76
C ALA A 515 11.76 -9.29 -7.74
N ALA A 516 12.37 -10.12 -6.89
CA ALA A 516 11.98 -11.52 -6.75
C ALA A 516 10.58 -11.72 -6.13
N VAL A 517 10.15 -10.86 -5.20
CA VAL A 517 8.77 -10.85 -4.69
C VAL A 517 7.78 -10.47 -5.80
N LEU A 518 8.08 -9.42 -6.56
CA LEU A 518 7.24 -8.99 -7.68
C LEU A 518 7.16 -10.08 -8.75
N GLN A 519 8.26 -10.78 -9.06
CA GLN A 519 8.24 -11.90 -10.00
C GLN A 519 7.24 -12.98 -9.56
N ALA A 520 7.21 -13.32 -8.27
CA ALA A 520 6.29 -14.31 -7.71
C ALA A 520 4.82 -13.85 -7.77
N TYR A 521 4.52 -12.60 -7.43
CA TYR A 521 3.15 -12.13 -7.19
C TYR A 521 2.56 -11.16 -8.22
N TRP A 522 3.30 -10.87 -9.28
CA TRP A 522 2.85 -10.12 -10.46
C TRP A 522 1.60 -10.75 -11.15
N PRO A 523 0.72 -10.00 -11.81
CA PRO A 523 0.44 -8.59 -11.60
C PRO A 523 -0.15 -8.36 -10.20
N GLU A 524 0.17 -7.21 -9.60
CA GLU A 524 -0.45 -6.79 -8.32
C GLU A 524 -1.97 -6.60 -8.47
N TRP A 525 -2.75 -7.25 -7.60
CA TRP A 525 -4.19 -7.00 -7.47
C TRP A 525 -4.48 -5.71 -6.68
N GLN A 526 -5.73 -5.27 -6.64
CA GLN A 526 -6.15 -4.16 -5.77
C GLN A 526 -6.61 -4.70 -4.40
N GLU A 527 -6.05 -4.14 -3.32
CA GLU A 527 -6.47 -4.38 -1.94
C GLU A 527 -6.64 -3.02 -1.23
N PHE A 528 -7.82 -2.75 -0.68
CA PHE A 528 -8.16 -1.47 -0.03
C PHE A 528 -7.84 -0.29 -0.95
N HIS A 529 -6.82 0.49 -0.60
CA HIS A 529 -6.32 1.65 -1.36
C HIS A 529 -4.93 1.41 -2.00
N TRP A 530 -4.44 0.17 -2.03
CA TRP A 530 -3.16 -0.23 -2.61
C TRP A 530 -3.32 -1.19 -3.79
N GLY A 531 -2.28 -1.26 -4.62
CA GLY A 531 -2.17 -2.22 -5.70
C GLY A 531 -2.29 -1.58 -7.07
N LEU A 532 -2.55 -2.40 -8.09
CA LEU A 532 -2.64 -2.00 -9.50
C LEU A 532 -1.39 -1.31 -10.06
N GLY A 533 -0.27 -1.32 -9.33
CA GLY A 533 0.99 -0.75 -9.78
C GLY A 533 1.49 -1.42 -11.05
N SER A 534 1.28 -2.73 -11.18
CA SER A 534 1.54 -3.50 -12.41
C SER A 534 0.87 -2.95 -13.66
N LEU A 535 -0.35 -2.42 -13.53
CA LEU A 535 -1.09 -1.84 -14.64
C LEU A 535 -0.67 -0.37 -14.86
N THR A 536 -0.47 0.38 -13.79
CA THR A 536 -0.31 1.84 -13.86
C THR A 536 1.14 2.30 -14.00
N HIS A 537 2.09 1.63 -13.34
CA HIS A 537 3.49 2.04 -13.22
C HIS A 537 4.47 1.02 -13.78
N GLY A 538 4.08 -0.24 -13.88
CA GLY A 538 4.97 -1.34 -14.27
C GLY A 538 5.79 -1.00 -15.52
N ASP A 539 7.12 -0.94 -15.36
CA ASP A 539 8.08 -0.63 -16.42
C ASP A 539 7.86 0.73 -17.12
N THR A 540 7.42 1.77 -16.40
CA THR A 540 7.18 3.10 -17.01
C THR A 540 8.39 4.04 -16.88
N ALA A 541 9.29 3.78 -15.92
CA ALA A 541 10.43 4.66 -15.64
C ALA A 541 11.36 4.87 -16.85
N GLY A 542 11.57 3.85 -17.69
CA GLY A 542 12.40 4.00 -18.89
C GLY A 542 11.91 5.10 -19.83
N LEU A 543 10.61 5.13 -20.09
CA LEU A 543 9.97 6.11 -20.98
C LEU A 543 9.77 7.47 -20.30
N LEU A 544 9.38 7.46 -19.02
CA LEU A 544 8.90 8.66 -18.33
C LEU A 544 9.96 9.35 -17.46
N TRP A 545 11.19 8.82 -17.42
CA TRP A 545 12.26 9.37 -16.59
C TRP A 545 13.65 9.30 -17.24
N HIS A 546 14.12 8.13 -17.70
CA HIS A 546 15.52 7.96 -18.14
C HIS A 546 15.93 8.89 -19.29
N ALA A 547 15.06 9.07 -20.29
CA ALA A 547 15.31 10.00 -21.39
C ALA A 547 15.54 11.44 -20.90
N GLY A 548 14.84 11.83 -19.83
CA GLY A 548 15.00 13.13 -19.18
C GLY A 548 16.29 13.25 -18.37
N VAL A 549 16.72 12.19 -17.68
CA VAL A 549 17.98 12.19 -16.91
C VAL A 549 19.17 12.43 -17.83
N ASN A 550 19.21 11.73 -18.97
CA ASN A 550 20.30 11.84 -19.95
C ASN A 550 20.40 13.23 -20.58
N SER A 551 19.29 13.99 -20.65
CA SER A 551 19.23 15.30 -21.31
C SER A 551 19.28 16.48 -20.35
N ALA A 552 18.63 16.37 -19.19
CA ALA A 552 18.40 17.50 -18.27
C ALA A 552 19.38 17.53 -17.09
N LEU A 553 20.05 16.42 -16.77
CA LEU A 553 21.04 16.36 -15.69
C LEU A 553 22.48 16.39 -16.20
N GLN A 554 22.77 15.90 -17.41
CA GLN A 554 24.12 15.96 -17.97
C GLN A 554 24.58 17.42 -18.14
N PRO A 555 25.88 17.74 -17.91
CA PRO A 555 26.39 19.07 -18.17
C PRO A 555 26.11 19.44 -19.65
N PRO A 556 25.80 20.72 -19.96
CA PRO A 556 25.63 21.13 -21.35
C PRO A 556 26.88 20.75 -22.15
N ALA A 557 26.66 20.18 -23.34
CA ALA A 557 27.76 19.85 -24.24
C ALA A 557 28.60 21.11 -24.48
N SER A 558 29.90 20.99 -24.17
CA SER A 558 30.91 22.04 -24.27
C SER A 558 31.15 22.49 -25.71
#